data_AF-A0A842MGK8-F1
#
_entry.id   AF-A0A842MGK8-F1
#
_cell.length_a   1.000
_cell.length_b   1.000
_cell.length_c   1.000
_cell.angle_alpha   90.00
_cell.angle_beta   90.00
_cell.angle_gamma   90.00
#
_symmetry.space_group_name_H-M   'P 1'
#
loop_
_entity.id
_entity.type
_entity.pdbx_description
1 polymer ?
#
loop_
_entity_poly.entity_id
_entity_poly.type
_entity_poly.pdbx_seq_one_letter_code
_entity_poly.pdbx_strand_id
1 'polypeptide(L)'
;DEIWVEIAPEEFGRIAAQTARQVIIQRLRDAERQIVYDEFADRVGDLVTGIVFKSEDSQVLVRINDRTDAILPPEERMPGEKYHPGARMKFYLLNVRQTTRGPRIVLSRTHPGLVKRLMELEIPEIREGVVEIKGIVREAGARSKVAVASLDPNVDPVGACVGNKGQRIKSISEELAGERLDIVVWSNNPLQFIKNA
;
A
#
# COMPACT_ATOMS: atom_id res chain seq x y z
N ASP A 1 -30.14 -27.85 36.68
CA ASP A 1 -29.09 -28.84 36.38
C ASP A 1 -29.14 -29.20 34.92
N GLU A 2 -28.03 -29.01 34.20
CA GLU A 2 -27.85 -29.51 32.84
C GLU A 2 -26.95 -30.74 32.92
N ILE A 3 -27.40 -31.85 32.33
CA ILE A 3 -26.68 -33.12 32.29
C ILE A 3 -26.30 -33.36 30.83
N TRP A 4 -25.01 -33.39 30.53
CA TRP A 4 -24.50 -33.68 29.20
C TRP A 4 -24.39 -35.20 29.03
N VAL A 5 -25.12 -35.73 28.05
CA VAL A 5 -25.04 -37.14 27.65
C VAL A 5 -24.19 -37.24 26.39
N GLU A 6 -23.17 -38.10 26.44
CA GLU A 6 -22.26 -38.32 25.33
C GLU A 6 -22.91 -39.23 24.28
N ILE A 7 -22.91 -38.82 23.01
CA ILE A 7 -23.54 -39.53 21.90
C ILE A 7 -22.45 -39.97 20.92
N ALA A 8 -22.50 -41.22 20.46
CA ALA A 8 -21.49 -41.80 19.59
C ALA A 8 -21.51 -41.18 18.17
N PRO A 9 -20.34 -40.92 17.54
CA PRO A 9 -20.25 -40.37 16.19
C PRO A 9 -20.97 -41.18 15.09
N GLU A 10 -21.22 -42.47 15.34
CA GLU A 10 -21.87 -43.42 14.43
C GLU A 10 -23.38 -43.18 14.27
N GLU A 11 -24.02 -42.50 15.22
CA GLU A 11 -25.45 -42.14 15.15
C GLU A 11 -25.71 -40.92 14.24
N PHE A 12 -24.65 -40.22 13.82
CA PHE A 12 -24.76 -39.09 12.91
C PHE A 12 -24.89 -39.58 11.46
N GLY A 13 -26.09 -39.44 10.90
CA GLY A 13 -26.35 -39.74 9.49
C GLY A 13 -25.49 -38.91 8.53
N ARG A 14 -25.47 -39.28 7.25
CA ARG A 14 -24.71 -38.61 6.16
C ARG A 14 -24.85 -37.08 6.15
N ILE A 15 -26.03 -36.56 6.48
CA ILE A 15 -26.32 -35.12 6.54
C ILE A 15 -25.50 -34.44 7.65
N ALA A 16 -25.40 -35.05 8.83
CA ALA A 16 -24.63 -34.50 9.94
C ALA A 16 -23.13 -34.48 9.65
N ALA A 17 -22.58 -35.52 8.99
CA ALA A 17 -21.19 -35.53 8.55
C ALA A 17 -20.90 -34.44 7.49
N GLN A 18 -21.84 -34.20 6.55
CA GLN A 18 -21.72 -33.12 5.57
C GLN A 18 -21.79 -31.73 6.22
N THR A 19 -22.70 -31.54 7.17
CA THR A 19 -22.81 -30.29 7.95
C THR A 19 -21.55 -30.04 8.77
N ALA A 20 -21.00 -31.06 9.45
CA ALA A 20 -19.74 -30.95 10.19
C ALA A 20 -18.59 -30.52 9.27
N ARG A 21 -18.47 -31.13 8.08
CA ARG A 21 -17.47 -30.71 7.08
C ARG A 21 -17.64 -29.25 6.67
N GLN A 22 -18.88 -28.81 6.43
CA GLN A 22 -19.16 -27.43 6.04
C GLN A 22 -18.80 -26.44 7.16
N VAL A 23 -19.13 -26.76 8.41
CA VAL A 23 -18.79 -25.95 9.58
C VAL A 23 -17.27 -25.85 9.75
N ILE A 24 -16.54 -26.96 9.58
CA ILE A 24 -15.07 -26.98 9.65
C ILE A 24 -14.47 -26.08 8.56
N ILE A 25 -14.91 -26.21 7.31
CA ILE A 25 -14.42 -25.37 6.20
C ILE A 25 -14.73 -23.88 6.45
N GLN A 26 -15.90 -23.57 7.00
CA GLN A 26 -16.27 -22.20 7.33
C GLN A 26 -15.37 -21.63 8.45
N ARG A 27 -15.16 -22.39 9.53
CA ARG A 27 -14.27 -21.99 10.64
C ARG A 27 -12.84 -21.79 10.17
N LEU A 28 -12.35 -22.65 9.26
CA LEU A 28 -11.03 -22.51 8.66
C LEU A 28 -10.91 -21.21 7.86
N ARG A 29 -11.89 -20.91 7.01
CA ARG A 29 -11.93 -19.66 6.22
C ARG A 29 -12.00 -18.43 7.12
N ASP A 30 -12.76 -18.48 8.21
CA ASP A 30 -12.88 -17.37 9.14
C ASP A 30 -11.56 -17.13 9.89
N ALA A 31 -10.84 -18.19 10.25
CA ALA A 31 -9.49 -18.10 10.82
C ALA A 31 -8.48 -17.51 9.82
N GLU A 32 -8.48 -17.95 8.55
CA GLU A 32 -7.62 -17.39 7.50
C GLU A 32 -7.89 -15.90 7.28
N ARG A 33 -9.17 -15.48 7.27
CA ARG A 33 -9.55 -14.06 7.15
C ARG A 33 -9.05 -13.21 8.30
N GLN A 34 -9.10 -13.74 9.52
CA GLN A 34 -8.61 -13.03 10.70
C GLN A 34 -7.10 -12.81 10.61
N ILE A 35 -6.34 -13.85 10.23
CA ILE A 35 -4.89 -13.76 10.04
C ILE A 35 -4.53 -12.67 9.02
N VAL A 36 -5.22 -12.63 7.88
CA VAL A 36 -4.98 -11.59 6.86
C VAL A 36 -5.31 -10.19 7.38
N TYR A 37 -6.39 -10.04 8.15
CA TYR A 37 -6.70 -8.74 8.73
C TYR A 37 -5.59 -8.28 9.69
N ASP A 38 -5.18 -9.14 10.61
CA ASP A 38 -4.16 -8.85 11.61
C ASP A 38 -2.79 -8.55 10.96
N GLU A 39 -2.46 -9.21 9.84
CA GLU A 39 -1.22 -8.95 9.08
C GLU A 39 -1.18 -7.54 8.48
N PHE A 40 -2.30 -7.03 7.96
CA PHE A 40 -2.31 -5.79 7.18
C PHE A 40 -2.87 -4.57 7.92
N ALA A 41 -3.62 -4.76 9.02
CA ALA A 41 -4.21 -3.66 9.77
C ALA A 41 -3.16 -2.68 10.31
N ASP A 42 -2.07 -3.20 10.87
CA ASP A 42 -0.97 -2.38 11.42
C ASP A 42 -0.04 -1.80 10.35
N ARG A 43 -0.19 -2.26 9.10
CA ARG A 43 0.63 -1.83 7.95
C ARG A 43 -0.06 -0.75 7.11
N VAL A 44 -1.24 -0.28 7.51
CA VAL A 44 -1.93 0.81 6.80
C VAL A 44 -1.00 2.02 6.70
N GLY A 45 -0.82 2.50 5.49
CA GLY A 45 0.11 3.56 5.15
C GLY A 45 1.47 3.09 4.67
N ASP A 46 1.72 1.79 4.56
CA ASP A 46 2.96 1.23 4.01
C ASP A 46 2.91 1.04 2.49
N LEU A 47 4.09 0.74 1.93
CA LEU A 47 4.27 0.33 0.56
C LEU A 47 4.04 -1.18 0.43
N VAL A 48 3.22 -1.55 -0.55
CA VAL A 48 2.94 -2.95 -0.86
C VAL A 48 3.25 -3.21 -2.32
N THR A 49 4.01 -4.26 -2.60
CA THR A 49 4.21 -4.72 -3.98
C THR A 49 3.19 -5.79 -4.30
N GLY A 50 2.57 -5.71 -5.46
CA GLY A 50 1.59 -6.70 -5.91
C GLY A 50 1.61 -6.90 -7.41
N ILE A 51 0.95 -7.97 -7.85
CA ILE A 51 0.77 -8.31 -9.27
C ILE A 51 -0.68 -8.09 -9.64
N VAL A 52 -0.93 -7.21 -10.61
CA VAL A 52 -2.27 -7.05 -11.19
C VAL A 52 -2.65 -8.37 -11.87
N PHE A 53 -3.77 -8.97 -11.51
CA PHE A 53 -4.25 -10.19 -12.19
C PHE A 53 -5.57 -9.97 -12.93
N LYS A 54 -6.29 -8.89 -12.61
CA LYS A 54 -7.51 -8.50 -13.31
C LYS A 54 -7.66 -6.99 -13.30
N SER A 55 -8.07 -6.41 -14.42
CA SER A 55 -8.37 -4.98 -14.52
C SER A 55 -9.73 -4.81 -15.19
N GLU A 56 -10.69 -4.29 -14.43
CA GLU A 56 -12.04 -3.99 -14.90
C GLU A 56 -12.34 -2.50 -14.67
N ASP A 57 -13.38 -1.98 -15.32
CA ASP A 57 -13.79 -0.58 -15.14
C ASP A 57 -14.13 -0.28 -13.67
N SER A 58 -14.73 -1.25 -12.98
CA SER A 58 -15.16 -1.11 -11.58
C SER A 58 -14.02 -1.18 -10.57
N GLN A 59 -13.02 -2.06 -10.75
CA GLN A 59 -11.86 -2.18 -9.87
C GLN A 59 -10.73 -2.94 -10.57
N VAL A 60 -9.50 -2.66 -10.15
CA VAL A 60 -8.33 -3.50 -10.47
C VAL A 60 -8.10 -4.44 -9.29
N LEU A 61 -7.88 -5.72 -9.58
CA LEU A 61 -7.56 -6.73 -8.59
C LEU A 61 -6.06 -7.02 -8.61
N VAL A 62 -5.46 -6.93 -7.44
CA VAL A 62 -4.02 -7.02 -7.22
C VAL A 62 -3.76 -8.13 -6.23
N ARG A 63 -2.86 -9.06 -6.58
CA ARG A 63 -2.39 -10.09 -5.67
C ARG A 63 -1.14 -9.60 -4.95
N ILE A 64 -1.19 -9.50 -3.63
CA ILE A 64 -0.08 -9.02 -2.80
C ILE A 64 0.86 -10.18 -2.45
N ASN A 65 0.29 -11.30 -2.01
CA ASN A 65 1.00 -12.54 -1.70
C ASN A 65 0.19 -13.75 -2.21
N ASP A 66 0.59 -14.97 -1.87
CA ASP A 66 -0.05 -16.20 -2.31
C ASP A 66 -1.51 -16.37 -1.83
N ARG A 67 -1.91 -15.67 -0.76
CA ARG A 67 -3.20 -15.86 -0.07
C ARG A 67 -4.05 -14.60 0.02
N THR A 68 -3.52 -13.46 -0.41
CA THR A 68 -4.14 -12.15 -0.18
C THR A 68 -4.29 -11.38 -1.48
N ASP A 69 -5.55 -11.16 -1.83
CA ASP A 69 -5.95 -10.28 -2.90
C ASP A 69 -6.41 -8.92 -2.32
N ALA A 70 -6.10 -7.86 -3.04
CA ALA A 70 -6.47 -6.49 -2.72
C ALA A 70 -7.11 -5.81 -3.93
N ILE A 71 -7.75 -4.70 -3.67
CA ILE A 71 -8.44 -3.93 -4.70
C ILE A 71 -7.81 -2.55 -4.86
N LEU A 72 -7.79 -2.06 -6.09
CA LEU A 72 -7.50 -0.68 -6.43
C LEU A 72 -8.77 -0.10 -7.09
N PRO A 73 -9.56 0.69 -6.33
CA PRO A 73 -10.80 1.27 -6.82
C PRO A 73 -10.51 2.41 -7.82
N PRO A 74 -11.48 2.79 -8.66
CA PRO A 74 -11.28 3.77 -9.74
C PRO A 74 -10.77 5.13 -9.25
N GLU A 75 -11.28 5.62 -8.12
CA GLU A 75 -10.88 6.88 -7.50
C GLU A 75 -9.42 6.89 -7.01
N GLU A 76 -8.84 5.72 -6.77
CA GLU A 76 -7.46 5.57 -6.32
C GLU A 76 -6.49 5.20 -7.46
N ARG A 77 -6.99 5.12 -8.69
CA ARG A 77 -6.17 4.90 -9.90
C ARG A 77 -5.54 6.20 -10.36
N MET A 78 -4.28 6.12 -10.74
CA MET A 78 -3.58 7.25 -11.33
C MET A 78 -4.13 7.53 -12.74
N PRO A 79 -4.48 8.78 -13.07
CA PRO A 79 -4.90 9.14 -14.42
C PRO A 79 -3.84 8.76 -15.47
N GLY A 80 -4.27 8.09 -16.54
CA GLY A 80 -3.39 7.69 -17.65
C GLY A 80 -2.52 6.44 -17.39
N GLU A 81 -2.46 5.94 -16.16
CA GLU A 81 -1.74 4.71 -15.83
C GLU A 81 -2.50 3.46 -16.31
N LYS A 82 -1.78 2.50 -16.88
CA LYS A 82 -2.36 1.24 -17.38
C LYS A 82 -2.07 0.08 -16.44
N TYR A 83 -3.10 -0.63 -16.04
CA TYR A 83 -3.03 -1.78 -15.12
C TYR A 83 -3.20 -3.09 -15.89
N HIS A 84 -2.13 -3.56 -16.54
CA HIS A 84 -2.18 -4.80 -17.31
C HIS A 84 -2.08 -6.04 -16.40
N PRO A 85 -2.87 -7.11 -16.63
CA PRO A 85 -2.65 -8.39 -15.95
C PRO A 85 -1.21 -8.88 -16.15
N GLY A 86 -0.59 -9.35 -15.06
CA GLY A 86 0.82 -9.71 -14.97
C GLY A 86 1.76 -8.57 -14.56
N ALA A 87 1.31 -7.31 -14.58
CA ALA A 87 2.14 -6.19 -14.17
C ALA A 87 2.43 -6.23 -12.66
N ARG A 88 3.71 -6.22 -12.30
CA ARG A 88 4.16 -6.04 -10.92
C ARG A 88 4.34 -4.55 -10.66
N MET A 89 3.65 -4.03 -9.65
CA MET A 89 3.62 -2.60 -9.33
C MET A 89 3.66 -2.40 -7.81
N LYS A 90 4.11 -1.23 -7.37
CA LYS A 90 4.05 -0.82 -5.98
C LYS A 90 2.80 0.03 -5.72
N PHE A 91 2.19 -0.15 -4.56
CA PHE A 91 0.95 0.50 -4.17
C PHE A 91 1.07 1.04 -2.75
N TYR A 92 0.32 2.09 -2.45
CA TYR A 92 0.13 2.56 -1.09
C TYR A 92 -1.03 1.78 -0.45
N LEU A 93 -0.80 1.20 0.72
CA LEU A 93 -1.86 0.53 1.48
C LEU A 93 -2.74 1.58 2.14
N LEU A 94 -3.85 1.92 1.49
CA LEU A 94 -4.72 3.02 1.92
C LEU A 94 -5.54 2.64 3.15
N ASN A 95 -6.12 1.44 3.16
CA ASN A 95 -7.01 1.02 4.23
C ASN A 95 -7.23 -0.49 4.23
N VAL A 96 -7.51 -1.06 5.41
CA VAL A 96 -7.97 -2.44 5.58
C VAL A 96 -9.29 -2.43 6.35
N ARG A 97 -10.37 -2.92 5.75
CA ARG A 97 -11.70 -2.98 6.39
C ARG A 97 -12.14 -4.41 6.58
N GLN A 98 -12.63 -4.76 7.78
CA GLN A 98 -13.37 -6.00 7.94
C GLN A 98 -14.73 -5.89 7.27
N THR A 99 -15.11 -6.90 6.49
CA THR A 99 -16.44 -7.01 5.90
C THR A 99 -17.02 -8.39 6.20
N THR A 100 -18.32 -8.56 5.99
CA THR A 100 -18.99 -9.87 6.14
C THR A 100 -18.43 -10.95 5.21
N ARG A 101 -17.66 -10.59 4.18
CA ARG A 101 -17.02 -11.51 3.24
C ARG A 101 -15.52 -11.73 3.52
N GLY A 102 -14.96 -11.07 4.53
CA GLY A 102 -13.53 -11.08 4.87
C GLY A 102 -12.90 -9.68 4.87
N PRO A 103 -11.59 -9.57 5.16
CA PRO A 103 -10.89 -8.30 5.09
C PRO A 103 -10.84 -7.80 3.63
N ARG A 104 -11.17 -6.53 3.45
CA ARG A 104 -11.05 -5.81 2.19
C ARG A 104 -9.88 -4.87 2.28
N ILE A 105 -8.82 -5.20 1.55
CA ILE A 105 -7.60 -4.40 1.44
C ILE A 105 -7.75 -3.45 0.27
N VAL A 106 -7.65 -2.16 0.55
CA VAL A 106 -7.77 -1.08 -0.43
C VAL A 106 -6.40 -0.46 -0.66
N LEU A 107 -5.98 -0.46 -1.92
CA LEU A 107 -4.73 0.10 -2.39
C LEU A 107 -4.95 1.46 -3.05
N SER A 108 -3.89 2.23 -3.15
CA SER A 108 -3.86 3.50 -3.86
C SER A 108 -2.61 3.70 -4.70
N ARG A 109 -2.80 4.33 -5.86
CA ARG A 109 -1.73 4.86 -6.72
C ARG A 109 -1.70 6.39 -6.72
N THR A 110 -2.76 7.05 -6.30
CA THR A 110 -2.90 8.52 -6.27
C THR A 110 -2.43 9.16 -4.97
N HIS A 111 -2.48 8.44 -3.85
CA HIS A 111 -2.21 9.01 -2.52
C HIS A 111 -0.76 9.54 -2.39
N PRO A 112 -0.53 10.75 -1.82
CA PRO A 112 0.83 11.31 -1.66
C PRO A 112 1.78 10.42 -0.84
N GLY A 113 1.22 9.59 0.05
CA GLY A 113 1.97 8.60 0.81
C GLY A 113 2.74 7.60 -0.06
N LEU A 114 2.29 7.32 -1.30
CA LEU A 114 3.05 6.49 -2.23
C LEU A 114 4.41 7.11 -2.55
N VAL A 115 4.44 8.41 -2.87
CA VAL A 115 5.69 9.15 -3.15
C VAL A 115 6.60 9.11 -1.93
N LYS A 116 6.06 9.36 -0.74
CA LYS A 116 6.82 9.30 0.52
C LYS A 116 7.51 7.94 0.69
N ARG A 117 6.76 6.85 0.55
CA ARG A 117 7.31 5.50 0.73
C ARG A 117 8.28 5.09 -0.37
N LEU A 118 8.08 5.54 -1.61
CA LEU A 118 9.03 5.32 -2.69
C LEU A 118 10.35 6.06 -2.45
N MET A 119 10.27 7.29 -1.93
CA MET A 119 11.46 8.05 -1.53
C MET A 119 12.19 7.39 -0.36
N GLU A 120 11.49 6.92 0.67
CA GLU A 120 12.07 6.13 1.77
C GLU A 120 12.77 4.85 1.28
N LEU A 121 12.23 4.21 0.24
CA LEU A 121 12.82 3.01 -0.35
C LEU A 121 14.10 3.32 -1.15
N GLU A 122 14.08 4.38 -1.96
CA GLU A 122 15.14 4.73 -2.91
C GLU A 122 16.28 5.56 -2.29
N ILE A 123 15.99 6.36 -1.26
CA ILE A 123 16.90 7.37 -0.69
C ILE A 123 17.27 6.97 0.76
N PRO A 124 18.47 6.41 1.00
CA PRO A 124 18.91 5.98 2.33
C PRO A 124 18.85 7.08 3.40
N GLU A 125 19.19 8.31 3.02
CA GLU A 125 19.22 9.47 3.92
C GLU A 125 17.83 9.80 4.49
N ILE A 126 16.76 9.53 3.72
CA ILE A 126 15.38 9.67 4.20
C ILE A 126 15.01 8.53 5.13
N ARG A 127 15.39 7.29 4.78
CA ARG A 127 15.13 6.11 5.62
C ARG A 127 15.83 6.18 6.98
N GLU A 128 17.04 6.73 7.01
CA GLU A 128 17.84 6.91 8.22
C GLU A 128 17.45 8.17 9.01
N GLY A 129 16.57 9.01 8.46
CA GLY A 129 16.08 10.23 9.10
C GLY A 129 17.04 11.41 9.05
N VAL A 130 18.15 11.32 8.30
CA VAL A 130 19.07 12.43 8.07
C VAL A 130 18.39 13.53 7.26
N VAL A 131 17.60 13.14 6.25
CA VAL A 131 16.75 14.03 5.45
C VAL A 131 15.29 13.76 5.78
N GLU A 132 14.56 14.79 6.19
CA GLU A 132 13.15 14.69 6.54
C GLU A 132 12.27 15.28 5.42
N ILE A 133 11.22 14.55 5.04
CA ILE A 133 10.18 15.07 4.16
C ILE A 133 9.21 15.92 4.99
N LYS A 134 9.21 17.23 4.75
CA LYS A 134 8.38 18.22 5.44
C LYS A 134 6.99 18.37 4.83
N GLY A 135 6.81 18.02 3.57
CA GLY A 135 5.51 18.08 2.91
C GLY A 135 5.55 17.56 1.48
N ILE A 136 4.41 17.05 1.01
CA ILE A 136 4.22 16.57 -0.36
C ILE A 136 2.92 17.17 -0.88
N VAL A 137 2.99 17.81 -2.04
CA VAL A 137 1.81 18.20 -2.83
C VAL A 137 1.88 17.43 -4.13
N ARG A 138 0.79 16.74 -4.48
CA ARG A 138 0.78 15.77 -5.57
C ARG A 138 -0.43 15.95 -6.47
N GLU A 139 -0.15 16.06 -7.76
CA GLU A 139 -1.07 15.86 -8.87
C GLU A 139 -0.70 14.53 -9.53
N ALA A 140 -1.36 13.45 -9.10
CA ALA A 140 -0.97 12.08 -9.42
C ALA A 140 -0.89 11.84 -10.94
N GLY A 141 0.23 11.26 -11.39
CA GLY A 141 0.51 10.98 -12.80
C GLY A 141 0.99 12.19 -13.61
N ALA A 142 1.02 13.39 -13.02
CA ALA A 142 1.49 14.61 -13.69
C ALA A 142 2.73 15.20 -13.00
N ARG A 143 2.57 15.63 -11.74
CA ARG A 143 3.62 16.35 -11.00
C ARG A 143 3.46 16.22 -9.48
N SER A 144 4.59 16.01 -8.79
CA SER A 144 4.69 16.09 -7.34
C SER A 144 5.77 17.09 -6.95
N LYS A 145 5.46 17.94 -5.96
CA LYS A 145 6.44 18.79 -5.27
C LYS A 145 6.68 18.22 -3.87
N VAL A 146 7.94 17.99 -3.53
CA VAL A 146 8.35 17.44 -2.25
C VAL A 146 9.28 18.41 -1.54
N ALA A 147 8.87 18.87 -0.37
CA ALA A 147 9.66 19.74 0.49
C ALA A 147 10.50 18.88 1.44
N VAL A 148 11.82 19.09 1.44
CA VAL A 148 12.77 18.32 2.25
C VAL A 148 13.67 19.24 3.07
N ALA A 149 14.10 18.77 4.24
CA ALA A 149 15.08 19.44 5.09
C ALA A 149 16.11 18.41 5.59
N SER A 150 17.37 18.81 5.72
CA SER A 150 18.38 17.97 6.37
C SER A 150 18.46 18.31 7.87
N LEU A 151 18.59 17.29 8.70
CA LEU A 151 18.94 17.43 10.12
C LEU A 151 20.45 17.55 10.33
N ASP A 152 21.25 17.07 9.36
CA ASP A 152 22.71 17.24 9.35
C ASP A 152 23.11 18.40 8.43
N PRO A 153 23.74 19.47 8.93
CA PRO A 153 24.17 20.61 8.12
C PRO A 153 25.22 20.25 7.05
N ASN A 154 25.89 19.09 7.17
CA ASN A 154 26.87 18.62 6.20
C ASN A 154 26.22 17.85 5.03
N VAL A 155 24.91 17.59 5.08
CA VAL A 155 24.18 16.84 4.06
C VAL A 155 23.26 17.79 3.29
N ASP A 156 23.46 17.87 1.97
CA ASP A 156 22.54 18.58 1.08
C ASP A 156 21.28 17.72 0.83
N PRO A 157 20.09 18.16 1.29
CA PRO A 157 18.88 17.38 1.15
C PRO A 157 18.42 17.24 -0.31
N VAL A 158 18.72 18.20 -1.18
CA VAL A 158 18.36 18.11 -2.61
C VAL A 158 19.28 17.12 -3.31
N GLY A 159 20.60 17.26 -3.14
CA GLY A 159 21.58 16.33 -3.67
C GLY A 159 21.33 14.88 -3.26
N ALA A 160 21.00 14.65 -1.98
CA ALA A 160 20.63 13.33 -1.47
C ALA A 160 19.40 12.75 -2.18
N CYS A 161 18.35 13.54 -2.38
CA CYS A 161 17.14 13.07 -3.06
C CYS A 161 17.34 12.82 -4.56
N VAL A 162 18.09 13.71 -5.24
CA VAL A 162 18.30 13.67 -6.69
C VAL A 162 19.23 12.51 -7.06
N GLY A 163 20.30 12.32 -6.28
CA GLY A 163 21.34 11.34 -6.57
C GLY A 163 22.16 11.68 -7.83
N ASN A 164 23.11 10.82 -8.17
CA ASN A 164 24.00 11.03 -9.32
C ASN A 164 23.19 11.23 -10.61
N LYS A 165 23.33 12.40 -11.25
CA LYS A 165 22.64 12.77 -12.50
C LYS A 165 21.11 12.60 -12.45
N GLY A 166 20.51 12.72 -11.27
CA GLY A 166 19.07 12.58 -11.07
C GLY A 166 18.57 11.14 -11.11
N GLN A 167 19.43 10.15 -10.92
CA GLN A 167 19.05 8.73 -11.06
C GLN A 167 17.93 8.33 -10.10
N ARG A 168 18.01 8.72 -8.82
CA ARG A 168 17.03 8.33 -7.79
C ARG A 168 15.63 8.88 -8.11
N ILE A 169 15.53 10.18 -8.41
CA ILE A 169 14.25 10.80 -8.79
C ILE A 169 13.69 10.23 -10.10
N LYS A 170 14.55 9.86 -11.06
CA LYS A 170 14.12 9.23 -12.32
C LYS A 170 13.52 7.86 -12.08
N SER A 171 14.16 7.02 -11.26
CA SER A 171 13.64 5.70 -10.90
C SER A 171 12.29 5.79 -10.18
N ILE A 172 12.11 6.77 -9.29
CA ILE A 172 10.82 7.02 -8.65
C ILE A 172 9.77 7.51 -9.67
N SER A 173 10.16 8.43 -10.57
CA SER A 173 9.29 8.95 -11.63
C SER A 173 8.81 7.83 -12.56
N GLU A 174 9.69 6.90 -12.94
CA GLU A 174 9.37 5.72 -13.76
C GLU A 174 8.37 4.79 -13.04
N GLU A 175 8.56 4.53 -11.74
CA GLU A 175 7.59 3.77 -10.92
C GLU A 175 6.23 4.48 -10.82
N LEU A 176 6.18 5.80 -11.00
CA LEU A 176 4.97 6.63 -11.01
C LEU A 176 4.50 6.99 -12.43
N ALA A 177 4.80 6.13 -13.41
CA ALA A 177 4.35 6.27 -14.80
C ALA A 177 4.74 7.61 -15.46
N GLY A 178 5.89 8.17 -15.10
CA GLY A 178 6.41 9.41 -15.65
C GLY A 178 5.97 10.67 -14.91
N GLU A 179 5.34 10.56 -13.74
CA GLU A 179 5.06 11.70 -12.86
C GLU A 179 6.34 12.49 -12.57
N ARG A 180 6.31 13.83 -12.78
CA ARG A 180 7.50 14.68 -12.56
C ARG A 180 7.66 15.01 -11.08
N LEU A 181 8.81 14.68 -10.48
CA LEU A 181 9.13 15.06 -9.10
C LEU A 181 10.03 16.30 -9.06
N ASP A 182 9.56 17.37 -8.41
CA ASP A 182 10.39 18.49 -8.01
C ASP A 182 10.73 18.37 -6.52
N ILE A 183 12.00 18.46 -6.18
CA ILE A 183 12.48 18.50 -4.79
C ILE A 183 12.84 19.93 -4.43
N VAL A 184 12.27 20.44 -3.34
CA VAL A 184 12.48 21.82 -2.88
C VAL A 184 13.00 21.83 -1.44
N VAL A 185 13.91 22.75 -1.14
CA VAL A 185 14.42 22.91 0.22
C VAL A 185 13.36 23.59 1.08
N TRP A 186 12.96 22.93 2.16
CA TRP A 186 12.05 23.52 3.13
C TRP A 186 12.75 24.60 3.97
N SER A 187 12.00 25.62 4.37
CA SER A 187 12.48 26.67 5.28
C SER A 187 11.39 27.08 6.25
N ASN A 188 11.77 27.34 7.51
CA ASN A 188 10.90 27.97 8.50
C ASN A 188 10.50 29.40 8.12
N ASN A 189 11.27 30.07 7.26
CA ASN A 189 10.92 31.39 6.74
C ASN A 189 9.97 31.23 5.54
N PRO A 190 8.70 31.68 5.63
CA PRO A 190 7.72 31.50 4.56
C PRO A 190 8.14 32.16 3.25
N LEU A 191 8.81 33.32 3.27
CA LEU A 191 9.26 34.00 2.06
C LEU A 191 10.35 33.19 1.34
N GLN A 192 11.26 32.60 2.11
CA GLN A 192 12.29 31.73 1.55
C GLN A 192 11.67 30.45 1.00
N PHE A 193 10.72 29.86 1.71
CA PHE A 193 10.06 28.63 1.26
C PHE A 193 9.23 28.85 -0.02
N ILE A 194 8.49 29.97 -0.12
CA ILE A 194 7.75 30.35 -1.33
C ILE A 194 8.70 30.53 -2.52
N LYS A 195 9.86 31.16 -2.31
CA LYS A 195 10.87 31.32 -3.36
C LYS A 195 11.44 29.98 -3.85
N ASN A 196 11.50 28.99 -2.97
CA ASN A 196 12.00 27.66 -3.29
C ASN A 196 10.94 26.77 -4.00
N ALA A 197 9.65 27.10 -3.87
CA ALA A 197 8.51 26.25 -4.27
C ALA A 197 8.15 26.32 -5.76
#